data_AF-A0A512M3V3-F1
#
_entry.id   AF-A0A512M3V3-F1
#
_cell.length_a   1.000
_cell.length_b   1.000
_cell.length_c   1.000
_cell.angle_alpha   90.00
_cell.angle_beta   90.00
_cell.angle_gamma   90.00
#
_symmetry.space_group_name_H-M   'P 1'
#
loop_
_entity.id
_entity.type
_entity.pdbx_description
1 polymer ?
#
loop_
_entity_poly.entity_id
_entity_poly.type
_entity_poly.pdbx_seq_one_letter_code
_entity_poly.pdbx_strand_id
1 'polypeptide(L)'
;MNPRLTAIHISPAATVLPHSVSEVEARANRGLVGDRYYENAGTFSGADPKGPGREVTLIEAEVLAELQLSAEEARRNLVTSGIRLNELVGRQFRVGEVLVEGIRLCPPCTHLDRVTGKELLKPLADKGGLRANLLSDGVIRVGDAVEPLPLRLRRLNAVDETQIAQLADVLMDCVEGGASVSFMQPLTRERALAFWQKVSADVSAGKRALMVAEDAEGICGTVQLIFDLPENQPHRADLAKMLVRRRARRQGLGELLMRTAEVAARESGKTLLVLDCVTGGDAERLYQRLGWVRVGDIPDFALFPEGGLCSTTYYYRRV
;
A
#
# COMPACT_ATOMS: atom_id res chain seq x y z
N MET A 1 22.46 -10.05 5.07
CA MET A 1 22.81 -10.26 3.65
C MET A 1 22.07 -9.20 2.84
N ASN A 2 22.69 -8.63 1.81
CA ASN A 2 21.97 -7.70 0.93
C ASN A 2 20.89 -8.46 0.16
N PRO A 3 19.64 -7.94 0.13
CA PRO A 3 18.56 -8.50 -0.67
C PRO A 3 18.96 -8.76 -2.12
N ARG A 4 18.73 -9.98 -2.61
CA ARG A 4 19.06 -10.35 -4.00
C ARG A 4 18.20 -11.48 -4.54
N LEU A 5 18.24 -11.62 -5.85
CA LEU A 5 17.66 -12.75 -6.57
C LEU A 5 18.61 -13.95 -6.56
N THR A 6 18.11 -15.12 -6.18
CA THR A 6 18.91 -16.36 -6.12
C THR A 6 18.58 -17.34 -7.24
N ALA A 7 17.38 -17.25 -7.83
CA ALA A 7 17.00 -18.07 -8.97
C ALA A 7 15.85 -17.44 -9.78
N ILE A 8 15.80 -17.77 -11.07
CA ILE A 8 14.73 -17.40 -11.99
C ILE A 8 14.18 -18.68 -12.61
N HIS A 9 12.86 -18.82 -12.66
CA HIS A 9 12.17 -19.96 -13.22
C HIS A 9 11.06 -19.52 -14.17
N ILE A 10 11.01 -20.20 -15.32
CA ILE A 10 10.03 -19.92 -16.37
C ILE A 10 9.26 -21.20 -16.69
N SER A 11 7.94 -21.08 -16.79
CA SER A 11 7.05 -22.19 -17.08
C SER A 11 6.24 -21.85 -18.33
N PRO A 12 6.49 -22.48 -19.49
CA PRO A 12 5.84 -22.11 -20.75
C PRO A 12 4.34 -22.45 -20.80
N ALA A 13 3.88 -23.37 -19.94
CA ALA A 13 2.47 -23.76 -19.86
C ALA A 13 2.09 -24.15 -18.42
N ALA A 14 0.79 -24.06 -18.08
CA ALA A 14 0.28 -24.34 -16.73
C ALA A 14 0.66 -25.72 -16.15
N THR A 15 0.76 -26.74 -17.00
CA THR A 15 1.05 -28.12 -16.60
C THR A 15 2.55 -28.43 -16.57
N VAL A 16 3.39 -27.62 -17.21
CA VAL A 16 4.83 -27.85 -17.36
C VAL A 16 5.56 -27.35 -16.13
N LEU A 17 6.45 -28.18 -15.57
CA LEU A 17 7.30 -27.76 -14.46
C LEU A 17 8.20 -26.59 -14.89
N PRO A 18 8.37 -25.56 -14.05
CA PRO A 18 9.28 -24.47 -14.36
C PRO A 18 10.71 -24.98 -14.55
N HIS A 19 11.45 -24.40 -15.48
CA HIS A 19 12.89 -24.64 -15.64
C HIS A 19 13.68 -23.40 -15.23
N SER A 20 14.90 -23.60 -14.72
CA SER A 20 15.78 -22.52 -14.29
C SER A 20 16.42 -21.81 -15.49
N VAL A 21 16.52 -20.48 -15.40
CA VAL A 21 17.25 -19.62 -16.36
C VAL A 21 18.17 -18.66 -15.61
N SER A 22 19.26 -18.22 -16.24
CA SER A 22 20.19 -17.24 -15.65
C SER A 22 19.70 -15.80 -15.77
N GLU A 23 18.87 -15.52 -16.77
CA GLU A 23 18.25 -14.22 -17.02
C GLU A 23 16.91 -14.38 -17.74
N VAL A 24 16.07 -13.35 -17.66
CA VAL A 24 14.79 -13.28 -18.36
C VAL A 24 14.41 -11.84 -18.69
N GLU A 25 13.80 -11.65 -19.84
CA GLU A 25 13.24 -10.37 -20.25
C GLU A 25 11.88 -10.13 -19.57
N ALA A 26 11.75 -8.98 -18.92
CA ALA A 26 10.54 -8.49 -18.28
C ALA A 26 9.87 -7.44 -19.18
N ARG A 27 8.55 -7.58 -19.40
CA ARG A 27 7.74 -6.61 -20.13
C ARG A 27 6.64 -6.05 -19.25
N ALA A 28 6.63 -4.73 -19.08
CA ALA A 28 5.68 -4.03 -18.25
C ALA A 28 4.24 -4.31 -18.67
N ASN A 29 3.36 -4.51 -17.68
CA ASN A 29 1.95 -4.83 -17.89
C ASN A 29 1.69 -6.14 -18.66
N ARG A 30 2.70 -7.03 -18.77
CA ARG A 30 2.58 -8.28 -19.53
C ARG A 30 3.17 -9.49 -18.82
N GLY A 31 4.36 -9.39 -18.24
CA GLY A 31 5.03 -10.49 -17.54
C GLY A 31 6.42 -10.81 -18.07
N LEU A 32 6.90 -12.01 -17.74
CA LEU A 32 8.22 -12.50 -18.15
C LEU A 32 8.13 -13.27 -19.47
N VAL A 33 8.98 -12.90 -20.44
CA VAL A 33 8.99 -13.54 -21.78
C VAL A 33 9.22 -15.05 -21.64
N GLY A 34 8.37 -15.83 -22.30
CA GLY A 34 8.40 -17.30 -22.25
C GLY A 34 7.65 -17.92 -21.08
N ASP A 35 7.13 -17.15 -20.12
CA ASP A 35 6.26 -17.65 -19.07
C ASP A 35 4.79 -17.74 -19.53
N ARG A 36 4.08 -18.74 -19.03
CA ARG A 36 2.66 -19.00 -19.32
C ARG A 36 1.77 -17.79 -19.08
N TYR A 37 2.09 -16.93 -18.11
CA TYR A 37 1.27 -15.74 -17.84
C TYR A 37 1.54 -14.61 -18.85
N TYR A 38 2.72 -14.56 -19.48
CA TYR A 38 3.02 -13.63 -20.57
C TYR A 38 2.26 -13.98 -21.86
N GLU A 39 2.04 -15.27 -22.13
CA GLU A 39 1.29 -15.78 -23.28
C GLU A 39 -0.22 -15.92 -23.02
N ASN A 40 -0.73 -15.44 -21.88
CA ASN A 40 -2.12 -15.65 -21.43
C ASN A 40 -2.55 -17.14 -21.34
N ALA A 41 -1.60 -18.07 -21.21
CA ALA A 41 -1.81 -19.52 -21.12
C ALA A 41 -1.78 -20.05 -19.66
N GLY A 42 -1.95 -19.17 -18.67
CA GLY A 42 -1.90 -19.50 -17.26
C GLY A 42 -3.23 -20.06 -16.71
N THR A 43 -3.17 -20.82 -15.62
CA THR A 43 -4.35 -21.43 -14.98
C THR A 43 -5.45 -20.43 -14.60
N PHE A 44 -5.09 -19.16 -14.35
CA PHE A 44 -6.02 -18.10 -13.97
C PHE A 44 -6.43 -17.17 -15.13
N SER A 45 -5.94 -17.38 -16.35
CA SER A 45 -6.13 -16.47 -17.48
C SER A 45 -7.59 -16.35 -17.96
N GLY A 46 -8.46 -17.31 -17.64
CA GLY A 46 -9.88 -17.31 -18.05
C GLY A 46 -10.87 -16.65 -17.08
N ALA A 47 -10.56 -16.50 -15.79
CA ALA A 47 -11.54 -16.10 -14.76
C ALA A 47 -11.63 -14.59 -14.51
N ASP A 48 -10.62 -13.83 -14.94
CA ASP A 48 -10.54 -12.37 -14.92
C ASP A 48 -9.24 -11.98 -15.64
N PRO A 49 -9.28 -11.58 -16.93
CA PRO A 49 -8.07 -11.30 -17.71
C PRO A 49 -7.25 -10.10 -17.21
N LYS A 50 -7.77 -9.30 -16.26
CA LYS A 50 -7.21 -7.99 -15.86
C LYS A 50 -6.93 -7.82 -14.36
N GLY A 51 -7.16 -8.84 -13.53
CA GLY A 51 -6.91 -8.74 -12.09
C GLY A 51 -5.41 -8.59 -11.78
N PRO A 52 -4.97 -7.58 -10.99
CA PRO A 52 -3.56 -7.26 -10.78
C PRO A 52 -2.78 -8.37 -10.05
N GLY A 53 -1.45 -8.37 -10.21
CA GLY A 53 -0.51 -9.29 -9.58
C GLY A 53 -0.43 -10.64 -10.28
N ARG A 54 -0.23 -10.66 -11.60
CA ARG A 54 -0.10 -11.92 -12.38
C ARG A 54 1.13 -11.96 -13.27
N GLU A 55 1.79 -10.83 -13.43
CA GLU A 55 2.90 -10.67 -14.36
C GLU A 55 4.17 -11.36 -13.86
N VAL A 56 4.37 -11.37 -12.53
CA VAL A 56 5.48 -12.08 -11.90
C VAL A 56 5.11 -12.55 -10.50
N THR A 57 5.68 -13.69 -10.09
CA THR A 57 5.51 -14.23 -8.73
C THR A 57 6.86 -14.48 -8.08
N LEU A 58 6.96 -14.14 -6.79
CA LEU A 58 8.19 -14.21 -6.00
C LEU A 58 8.02 -15.12 -4.78
N ILE A 59 9.10 -15.75 -4.32
CA ILE A 59 9.15 -16.49 -3.05
C ILE A 59 10.50 -16.32 -2.35
N GLU A 60 10.51 -16.41 -1.02
CA GLU A 60 11.71 -16.33 -0.19
C GLU A 60 12.45 -17.66 -0.21
N ALA A 61 13.76 -17.64 -0.48
CA ALA A 61 14.63 -18.81 -0.42
C ALA A 61 14.62 -19.44 0.98
N GLU A 62 14.49 -18.61 2.01
CA GLU A 62 14.38 -18.98 3.41
C GLU A 62 13.14 -19.83 3.66
N VAL A 63 12.01 -19.52 3.01
CA VAL A 63 10.77 -20.31 3.07
C VAL A 63 10.93 -21.65 2.36
N LEU A 64 11.56 -21.67 1.19
CA LEU A 64 11.82 -22.91 0.45
C LEU A 64 12.69 -23.87 1.27
N ALA A 65 13.74 -23.35 1.91
CA ALA A 65 14.62 -24.11 2.78
C ALA A 65 13.88 -24.65 4.02
N GLU A 66 13.06 -23.81 4.67
CA GLU A 66 12.25 -24.21 5.83
C GLU A 66 11.30 -25.38 5.49
N LEU A 67 10.64 -25.33 4.33
CA LEU A 67 9.65 -26.32 3.90
C LEU A 67 10.25 -27.49 3.12
N GLN A 68 11.56 -27.50 2.92
CA GLN A 68 12.28 -28.48 2.10
C GLN A 68 11.66 -28.60 0.70
N LEU A 69 11.29 -27.46 0.10
CA LEU A 69 10.70 -27.37 -1.23
C LEU A 69 11.76 -26.93 -2.24
N SER A 70 11.77 -27.55 -3.41
CA SER A 70 12.53 -27.01 -4.54
C SER A 70 11.85 -25.72 -5.05
N ALA A 71 12.65 -24.85 -5.67
CA ALA A 71 12.10 -23.65 -6.28
C ALA A 71 11.16 -23.97 -7.47
N GLU A 72 11.39 -25.08 -8.17
CA GLU A 72 10.52 -25.56 -9.25
C GLU A 72 9.18 -26.05 -8.69
N GLU A 73 9.19 -26.76 -7.57
CA GLU A 73 7.98 -27.24 -6.87
C GLU A 73 7.09 -26.09 -6.43
N ALA A 74 7.68 -24.98 -5.97
CA ALA A 74 6.94 -23.79 -5.57
C ALA A 74 6.23 -23.09 -6.75
N ARG A 75 6.65 -23.35 -7.99
CA ARG A 75 6.07 -22.77 -9.22
C ARG A 75 6.01 -21.24 -9.21
N ARG A 76 7.04 -20.60 -8.64
CA ARG A 76 7.23 -19.15 -8.56
C ARG A 76 8.33 -18.73 -9.52
N ASN A 77 8.21 -17.55 -10.10
CA ASN A 77 9.17 -17.11 -11.11
C ASN A 77 10.50 -16.69 -10.50
N LEU A 78 10.46 -15.91 -9.42
CA LEU A 78 11.64 -15.32 -8.82
C LEU A 78 11.83 -15.85 -7.41
N VAL A 79 13.06 -16.27 -7.08
CA VAL A 79 13.44 -16.62 -5.72
C VAL A 79 14.34 -15.52 -5.17
N THR A 80 13.96 -14.95 -4.03
CA THR A 80 14.67 -13.86 -3.37
C THR A 80 15.31 -14.35 -2.07
N SER A 81 16.40 -13.72 -1.64
CA SER A 81 17.00 -13.96 -0.33
C SER A 81 17.32 -12.64 0.36
N GLY A 82 17.22 -12.62 1.70
CA GLY A 82 17.56 -11.47 2.53
C GLY A 82 16.48 -10.39 2.59
N ILE A 83 15.26 -10.67 2.12
CA ILE A 83 14.14 -9.71 2.10
C ILE A 83 12.82 -10.40 2.46
N ARG A 84 11.97 -9.72 3.24
CA ARG A 84 10.64 -10.20 3.61
C ARG A 84 9.62 -9.72 2.58
N LEU A 85 9.14 -10.63 1.73
CA LEU A 85 8.24 -10.30 0.63
C LEU A 85 6.88 -9.77 1.12
N ASN A 86 6.46 -10.17 2.31
CA ASN A 86 5.22 -9.66 2.92
C ASN A 86 5.27 -8.15 3.16
N GLU A 87 6.46 -7.58 3.40
CA GLU A 87 6.65 -6.15 3.60
C GLU A 87 6.62 -5.35 2.29
N LEU A 88 6.70 -6.04 1.14
CA LEU A 88 6.64 -5.44 -0.19
C LEU A 88 5.23 -5.44 -0.79
N VAL A 89 4.24 -6.00 -0.10
CA VAL A 89 2.83 -5.93 -0.53
C VAL A 89 2.43 -4.46 -0.67
N GLY A 90 1.97 -4.08 -1.86
CA GLY A 90 1.62 -2.73 -2.30
C GLY A 90 2.76 -1.69 -2.27
N ARG A 91 4.02 -2.14 -2.17
CA ARG A 91 5.20 -1.29 -2.34
C ARG A 91 5.83 -1.53 -3.70
N GLN A 92 6.49 -0.49 -4.20
CA GLN A 92 7.38 -0.63 -5.33
C GLN A 92 8.78 -0.98 -4.87
N PHE A 93 9.48 -1.78 -5.66
CA PHE A 93 10.85 -2.20 -5.45
C PHE A 93 11.52 -2.47 -6.79
N ARG A 94 12.84 -2.47 -6.83
CA ARG A 94 13.61 -2.88 -8.00
C ARG A 94 14.07 -4.32 -7.86
N VAL A 95 14.09 -5.02 -8.99
CA VAL A 95 14.86 -6.25 -9.18
C VAL A 95 15.83 -5.95 -10.31
N GLY A 96 17.10 -5.70 -9.96
CA GLY A 96 18.06 -5.16 -10.92
C GLY A 96 17.61 -3.79 -11.44
N GLU A 97 17.44 -3.68 -12.75
CA GLU A 97 16.94 -2.46 -13.41
C GLU A 97 15.40 -2.39 -13.49
N VAL A 98 14.70 -3.51 -13.25
CA VAL A 98 13.27 -3.62 -13.48
C VAL A 98 12.49 -3.13 -12.26
N LEU A 99 11.55 -2.22 -12.50
CA LEU A 99 10.64 -1.71 -11.48
C LEU A 99 9.45 -2.66 -11.30
N VAL A 100 9.16 -3.02 -10.06
CA VAL A 100 8.15 -4.01 -9.68
C VAL A 100 7.24 -3.44 -8.61
N GLU A 101 5.93 -3.68 -8.69
CA GLU A 101 4.96 -3.37 -7.63
C GLU A 101 4.46 -4.67 -7.01
N GLY A 102 4.69 -4.87 -5.71
CA GLY A 102 4.06 -5.98 -4.99
C GLY A 102 2.56 -5.73 -4.87
N ILE A 103 1.71 -6.71 -5.15
CA ILE A 103 0.25 -6.51 -5.15
C ILE A 103 -0.39 -7.20 -3.96
N ARG A 104 -0.10 -8.49 -3.75
CA ARG A 104 -0.71 -9.30 -2.69
C ARG A 104 0.07 -10.58 -2.45
N LEU A 105 -0.15 -11.19 -1.29
CA LEU A 105 0.37 -12.52 -1.01
C LEU A 105 -0.27 -13.57 -1.91
N CYS A 106 0.50 -14.59 -2.24
CA CYS A 106 0.03 -15.78 -2.90
C CYS A 106 -0.74 -16.65 -1.89
N PRO A 107 -2.06 -16.84 -2.05
CA PRO A 107 -2.79 -17.75 -1.17
C PRO A 107 -2.27 -19.18 -1.39
N PRO A 108 -2.19 -19.99 -0.31
CA PRO A 108 -1.84 -21.40 -0.44
C PRO A 108 -2.92 -22.15 -1.23
N CYS A 109 -2.54 -23.17 -1.99
CA CYS A 109 -3.48 -23.97 -2.77
C CYS A 109 -3.22 -25.48 -2.61
N THR A 110 -4.30 -26.26 -2.67
CA THR A 110 -4.28 -27.74 -2.57
C THR A 110 -3.50 -28.42 -3.70
N HIS A 111 -3.24 -27.71 -4.80
CA HIS A 111 -2.49 -28.24 -5.93
C HIS A 111 -1.05 -28.58 -5.54
N LEU A 112 -0.40 -27.74 -4.72
CA LEU A 112 0.97 -27.99 -4.28
C LEU A 112 1.05 -29.24 -3.41
N ASP A 113 0.10 -29.41 -2.48
CA ASP A 113 0.01 -30.59 -1.61
C ASP A 113 -0.11 -31.87 -2.46
N ARG A 114 -0.94 -31.85 -3.51
CA ARG A 114 -1.14 -33.00 -4.40
C ARG A 114 0.11 -33.34 -5.21
N VAL A 115 0.84 -32.34 -5.70
CA VAL A 115 2.03 -32.55 -6.55
C VAL A 115 3.25 -32.98 -5.71
N THR A 116 3.40 -32.43 -4.51
CA THR A 116 4.56 -32.70 -3.64
C THR A 116 4.32 -33.85 -2.65
N GLY A 117 3.06 -34.24 -2.43
CA GLY A 117 2.69 -35.23 -1.42
C GLY A 117 2.83 -34.74 0.03
N LYS A 118 3.00 -33.43 0.24
CA LYS A 118 3.24 -32.80 1.56
C LYS A 118 2.01 -31.99 2.00
N GLU A 119 1.77 -31.89 3.31
CA GLU A 119 0.72 -31.01 3.86
C GLU A 119 1.22 -29.56 3.97
N LEU A 120 1.23 -28.81 2.86
CA LEU A 120 1.84 -27.48 2.77
C LEU A 120 0.84 -26.32 2.89
N LEU A 121 -0.46 -26.60 2.84
CA LEU A 121 -1.52 -25.58 2.99
C LEU A 121 -1.36 -24.70 4.24
N LYS A 122 -1.18 -25.30 5.42
CA LYS A 122 -1.02 -24.57 6.69
C LYS A 122 0.34 -23.86 6.77
N PRO A 123 1.48 -24.53 6.49
CA PRO A 123 2.79 -23.87 6.50
C PRO A 123 2.93 -22.68 5.52
N LEU A 124 2.18 -22.68 4.41
CA LEU A 124 2.24 -21.61 3.39
C LEU A 124 1.23 -20.48 3.59
N ALA A 125 0.40 -20.51 4.64
CA ALA A 125 -0.72 -19.57 4.83
C ALA A 125 -0.32 -18.08 4.74
N ASP A 126 0.89 -17.74 5.18
CA ASP A 126 1.49 -16.40 5.11
C ASP A 126 2.88 -16.39 4.45
N LYS A 127 3.28 -17.52 3.86
CA LYS A 127 4.61 -17.76 3.25
C LYS A 127 4.54 -18.18 1.78
N GLY A 128 3.35 -18.17 1.17
CA GLY A 128 3.12 -18.60 -0.22
C GLY A 128 3.84 -17.77 -1.30
N GLY A 129 4.47 -16.66 -0.91
CA GLY A 129 5.17 -15.73 -1.79
C GLY A 129 4.36 -14.48 -2.13
N LEU A 130 4.91 -13.63 -3.00
CA LEU A 130 4.33 -12.36 -3.44
C LEU A 130 3.91 -12.42 -4.91
N ARG A 131 2.72 -11.90 -5.20
CA ARG A 131 2.26 -11.59 -6.55
C ARG A 131 2.54 -10.14 -6.86
N ALA A 132 3.11 -9.85 -8.02
CA ALA A 132 3.54 -8.52 -8.38
C ALA A 132 3.27 -8.19 -9.86
N ASN A 133 3.30 -6.89 -10.16
CA ASN A 133 3.24 -6.33 -11.51
C ASN A 133 4.60 -5.73 -11.90
N LEU A 134 4.92 -5.77 -13.19
CA LEU A 134 6.11 -5.16 -13.77
C LEU A 134 5.73 -3.76 -14.28
N LEU A 135 6.41 -2.75 -13.76
CA LEU A 135 6.15 -1.35 -14.10
C LEU A 135 7.09 -0.82 -15.19
N SER A 136 8.19 -1.52 -15.46
CA SER A 136 9.14 -1.18 -16.53
C SER A 136 9.61 -2.42 -17.29
N ASP A 137 10.02 -2.21 -18.54
CA ASP A 137 10.73 -3.21 -19.31
C ASP A 137 12.18 -3.34 -18.81
N GLY A 138 12.82 -4.48 -19.06
CA GLY A 138 14.24 -4.70 -18.77
C GLY A 138 14.62 -6.17 -18.69
N VAL A 139 15.85 -6.48 -18.31
CA VAL A 139 16.32 -7.86 -18.12
C VAL A 139 16.61 -8.11 -16.65
N ILE A 140 15.96 -9.13 -16.07
CA ILE A 140 16.23 -9.60 -14.70
C ILE A 140 17.25 -10.74 -14.77
N ARG A 141 18.28 -10.70 -13.93
CA ARG A 141 19.35 -11.70 -13.84
C ARG A 141 19.47 -12.31 -12.45
N VAL A 142 19.89 -13.57 -12.38
CA VAL A 142 20.27 -14.18 -11.11
C VAL A 142 21.42 -13.37 -10.49
N GLY A 143 21.29 -13.02 -9.21
CA GLY A 143 22.23 -12.15 -8.50
C GLY A 143 21.80 -10.68 -8.42
N ASP A 144 20.79 -10.26 -9.20
CA ASP A 144 20.29 -8.89 -9.15
C ASP A 144 19.85 -8.49 -7.75
N ALA A 145 20.15 -7.26 -7.35
CA ALA A 145 19.71 -6.70 -6.08
C ALA A 145 18.18 -6.54 -6.06
N VAL A 146 17.58 -6.78 -4.89
CA VAL A 146 16.13 -6.58 -4.66
C VAL A 146 15.94 -5.40 -3.71
N GLU A 147 15.69 -4.22 -4.25
CA GLU A 147 15.75 -2.97 -3.49
C GLU A 147 14.36 -2.36 -3.32
N PRO A 148 13.78 -2.36 -2.10
CA PRO A 148 12.57 -1.61 -1.83
C PRO A 148 12.77 -0.14 -2.20
N LEU A 149 11.84 0.42 -2.97
CA LEU A 149 11.89 1.86 -3.21
C LEU A 149 11.50 2.60 -1.93
N PRO A 150 12.25 3.65 -1.55
CA PRO A 150 11.98 4.37 -0.32
C PRO A 150 10.64 5.10 -0.41
N LEU A 151 9.73 4.79 0.51
CA LEU A 151 8.62 5.67 0.85
C LEU A 151 9.18 6.96 1.45
N ARG A 152 8.78 8.10 0.88
CA ARG A 152 9.21 9.42 1.38
C ARG A 152 8.09 10.04 2.19
N LEU A 153 8.38 10.35 3.45
CA LEU A 153 7.48 11.10 4.34
C LEU A 153 7.97 12.54 4.42
N ARG A 154 7.09 13.50 4.15
CA ARG A 154 7.46 14.92 4.15
C ARG A 154 6.34 15.77 4.72
N ARG A 155 6.70 16.81 5.47
CA ARG A 155 5.84 17.96 5.74
C ARG A 155 5.97 18.93 4.57
N LEU A 156 4.85 19.30 3.96
CA LEU A 156 4.80 20.31 2.92
C LEU A 156 4.66 21.69 3.56
N ASN A 157 5.54 22.62 3.19
CA ASN A 157 5.47 24.03 3.63
C ASN A 157 4.79 24.94 2.59
N ALA A 158 4.68 24.45 1.35
CA ALA A 158 3.87 24.99 0.27
C ALA A 158 3.39 23.80 -0.57
N VAL A 159 2.25 23.94 -1.24
CA VAL A 159 1.68 22.87 -2.07
C VAL A 159 1.50 23.40 -3.50
N ASP A 160 2.27 22.85 -4.43
CA ASP A 160 2.20 23.23 -5.85
C ASP A 160 1.02 22.58 -6.60
N GLU A 161 0.80 22.99 -7.85
CA GLU A 161 -0.31 22.49 -8.68
C GLU A 161 -0.23 20.97 -8.93
N THR A 162 0.98 20.42 -9.05
CA THR A 162 1.18 18.98 -9.26
C THR A 162 0.79 18.20 -8.01
N GLN A 163 1.21 18.68 -6.84
CA GLN A 163 0.86 18.10 -5.56
C GLN A 163 -0.64 18.23 -5.28
N ILE A 164 -1.27 19.36 -5.61
CA ILE A 164 -2.73 19.54 -5.51
C ILE A 164 -3.46 18.49 -6.36
N ALA A 165 -3.00 18.24 -7.60
CA ALA A 165 -3.59 17.23 -8.46
C ALA A 165 -3.45 15.82 -7.87
N GLN A 166 -2.27 15.45 -7.36
CA GLN A 166 -2.04 14.15 -6.73
C GLN A 166 -2.86 13.96 -5.45
N LEU A 167 -2.95 14.99 -4.61
CA LEU A 167 -3.78 15.00 -3.40
C LEU A 167 -5.27 14.86 -3.73
N ALA A 168 -5.73 15.49 -4.82
CA ALA A 168 -7.09 15.30 -5.32
C ALA A 168 -7.34 13.84 -5.73
N ASP A 169 -6.39 13.18 -6.38
CA ASP A 169 -6.49 11.76 -6.71
C ASP A 169 -6.54 10.86 -5.48
N VAL A 170 -5.77 11.16 -4.42
CA VAL A 170 -5.86 10.44 -3.14
C VAL A 170 -7.26 10.58 -2.53
N LEU A 171 -7.82 11.79 -2.53
CA LEU A 171 -9.15 12.05 -1.98
C LEU A 171 -10.23 11.32 -2.78
N MET A 172 -10.20 11.43 -4.11
CA MET A 172 -11.15 10.76 -4.99
C MET A 172 -11.11 9.24 -4.83
N ASP A 173 -9.92 8.62 -4.81
CA ASP A 173 -9.75 7.18 -4.60
C ASP A 173 -10.32 6.72 -3.24
N CYS A 174 -10.13 7.53 -2.19
CA CYS A 174 -10.68 7.21 -0.88
C CYS A 174 -12.21 7.30 -0.85
N VAL A 175 -12.78 8.35 -1.45
CA VAL A 175 -14.24 8.56 -1.50
C VAL A 175 -14.91 7.49 -2.36
N GLU A 176 -14.34 7.14 -3.51
CA GLU A 176 -14.80 6.02 -4.34
C GLU A 176 -14.67 4.67 -3.61
N GLY A 177 -13.69 4.55 -2.73
CA GLY A 177 -13.53 3.41 -1.82
C GLY A 177 -14.47 3.41 -0.60
N GLY A 178 -15.49 4.27 -0.56
CA GLY A 178 -16.50 4.33 0.52
C GLY A 178 -16.06 5.10 1.78
N ALA A 179 -14.95 5.83 1.75
CA ALA A 179 -14.49 6.59 2.92
C ALA A 179 -15.40 7.80 3.19
N SER A 180 -16.07 7.84 4.35
CA SER A 180 -16.79 9.03 4.81
C SER A 180 -15.80 10.07 5.34
N VAL A 181 -15.39 10.99 4.45
CA VAL A 181 -14.35 12.02 4.73
C VAL A 181 -14.80 13.41 4.31
N SER A 182 -16.09 13.72 4.54
CA SER A 182 -16.80 14.98 4.21
C SER A 182 -17.29 15.13 2.76
N PHE A 183 -17.18 14.10 1.92
CA PHE A 183 -17.56 14.15 0.50
C PHE A 183 -18.49 13.00 0.12
N MET A 184 -19.42 13.30 -0.79
CA MET A 184 -20.39 12.35 -1.34
C MET A 184 -19.99 11.91 -2.75
N GLN A 185 -20.47 10.75 -3.20
CA GLN A 185 -20.34 10.32 -4.58
C GLN A 185 -21.48 10.86 -5.46
N PRO A 186 -21.21 11.18 -6.74
CA PRO A 186 -19.88 11.25 -7.36
C PRO A 186 -19.11 12.51 -6.94
N LEU A 187 -17.85 12.34 -6.52
CA LEU A 187 -16.95 13.47 -6.25
C LEU A 187 -16.28 13.91 -7.55
N THR A 188 -16.57 15.14 -7.99
CA THR A 188 -15.92 15.70 -9.18
C THR A 188 -14.48 16.11 -8.90
N ARG A 189 -13.61 15.96 -9.91
CA ARG A 189 -12.21 16.39 -9.83
C ARG A 189 -12.08 17.88 -9.49
N GLU A 190 -12.93 18.73 -10.07
CA GLU A 190 -12.97 20.17 -9.77
C GLU A 190 -13.19 20.44 -8.27
N ARG A 191 -14.15 19.77 -7.64
CA ARG A 191 -14.39 19.91 -6.20
C ARG A 191 -13.23 19.41 -5.36
N ALA A 192 -12.59 18.31 -5.77
CA ALA A 192 -11.41 17.77 -5.08
C ALA A 192 -10.23 18.74 -5.18
N LEU A 193 -9.96 19.30 -6.36
CA LEU A 193 -8.92 20.32 -6.58
C LEU A 193 -9.21 21.59 -5.76
N ALA A 194 -10.44 22.10 -5.79
CA ALA A 194 -10.84 23.28 -5.04
C ALA A 194 -10.68 23.11 -3.52
N PHE A 195 -10.93 21.90 -3.00
CA PHE A 195 -10.64 21.60 -1.60
C PHE A 195 -9.13 21.71 -1.30
N TRP A 196 -8.28 21.06 -2.10
CA TRP A 196 -6.83 21.06 -1.86
C TRP A 196 -6.16 22.41 -2.14
N GLN A 197 -6.72 23.24 -3.02
CA GLN A 197 -6.29 24.64 -3.18
C GLN A 197 -6.50 25.45 -1.89
N LYS A 198 -7.63 25.27 -1.21
CA LYS A 198 -7.87 25.91 0.10
C LYS A 198 -6.89 25.39 1.16
N VAL A 199 -6.65 24.08 1.19
CA VAL A 199 -5.64 23.47 2.06
C VAL A 199 -4.25 24.07 1.78
N SER A 200 -3.87 24.25 0.51
CA SER A 200 -2.58 24.86 0.12
C SER A 200 -2.43 26.28 0.66
N ALA A 201 -3.48 27.11 0.55
CA ALA A 201 -3.50 28.46 1.10
C ALA A 201 -3.30 28.46 2.63
N ASP A 202 -3.99 27.58 3.34
CA ASP A 202 -3.86 27.46 4.80
C ASP A 202 -2.49 26.92 5.24
N VAL A 203 -1.89 25.98 4.48
CA VAL A 203 -0.51 25.52 4.72
C VAL A 203 0.45 26.69 4.62
N SER A 204 0.33 27.47 3.54
CA SER A 204 1.18 28.66 3.31
C SER A 204 0.98 29.74 4.37
N ALA A 205 -0.24 29.86 4.91
CA ALA A 205 -0.57 30.79 6.00
C ALA A 205 -0.18 30.27 7.40
N GLY A 206 0.39 29.06 7.52
CA GLY A 206 0.71 28.44 8.82
C GLY A 206 -0.50 28.04 9.66
N LYS A 207 -1.70 28.03 9.06
CA LYS A 207 -2.97 27.65 9.70
C LYS A 207 -3.15 26.13 9.82
N ARG A 208 -2.36 25.37 9.07
CA ARG A 208 -2.33 23.91 9.14
C ARG A 208 -0.95 23.37 8.79
N ALA A 209 -0.63 22.18 9.28
CA ALA A 209 0.46 21.36 8.76
C ALA A 209 -0.10 20.23 7.89
N LEU A 210 0.53 19.97 6.75
CA LEU A 210 0.19 18.86 5.85
C LEU A 210 1.40 17.95 5.74
N MET A 211 1.21 16.68 6.09
CA MET A 211 2.19 15.63 5.87
C MET A 211 1.70 14.71 4.76
N VAL A 212 2.63 14.34 3.88
CA VAL A 212 2.38 13.44 2.76
C VAL A 212 3.33 12.26 2.81
N ALA A 213 2.85 11.13 2.30
CA ALA A 213 3.66 9.99 1.94
C ALA A 213 3.70 9.88 0.42
N GLU A 214 4.89 9.70 -0.13
CA GLU A 214 5.14 9.55 -1.56
C GLU A 214 5.81 8.20 -1.82
N ASP A 215 5.30 7.48 -2.80
CA ASP A 215 5.99 6.36 -3.44
C ASP A 215 6.41 6.77 -4.86
N ALA A 216 6.86 5.82 -5.69
CA ALA A 216 7.34 6.15 -7.03
C ALA A 216 6.22 6.55 -8.01
N GLU A 217 4.94 6.38 -7.65
CA GLU A 217 3.78 6.93 -8.40
C GLU A 217 3.33 8.31 -7.89
N GLY A 218 4.00 8.89 -6.89
CA GLY A 218 3.69 10.18 -6.29
C GLY A 218 2.99 10.06 -4.93
N ILE A 219 2.26 11.11 -4.53
CA ILE A 219 1.58 11.15 -3.23
C ILE A 219 0.56 10.00 -3.14
N CYS A 220 0.76 9.12 -2.16
CA CYS A 220 -0.07 7.94 -1.92
C CYS A 220 -0.78 7.96 -0.56
N GLY A 221 -0.43 8.91 0.32
CA GLY A 221 -1.13 9.13 1.57
C GLY A 221 -0.91 10.52 2.16
N THR A 222 -1.80 10.94 3.04
CA THR A 222 -1.80 12.27 3.66
C THR A 222 -2.26 12.21 5.10
N VAL A 223 -1.85 13.18 5.91
CA VAL A 223 -2.49 13.53 7.18
C VAL A 223 -2.28 15.02 7.45
N GLN A 224 -3.26 15.66 8.09
CA GLN A 224 -3.25 17.09 8.36
C GLN A 224 -3.38 17.37 9.85
N LEU A 225 -2.79 18.47 10.29
CA LEU A 225 -3.05 19.09 11.59
C LEU A 225 -3.60 20.49 11.36
N ILE A 226 -4.78 20.78 11.89
CA ILE A 226 -5.42 22.09 11.79
C ILE A 226 -5.09 22.89 13.04
N PHE A 227 -4.51 24.08 12.86
CA PHE A 227 -4.11 25.00 13.93
C PHE A 227 -5.04 26.21 14.06
N ASP A 228 -5.82 26.53 13.02
CA ASP A 228 -6.80 27.62 13.00
C ASP A 228 -8.01 27.28 13.88
N LEU A 229 -7.79 27.34 15.19
CA LEU A 229 -8.74 27.05 16.25
C LEU A 229 -9.04 28.33 17.04
N PRO A 230 -10.14 28.37 17.82
CA PRO A 230 -10.45 29.51 18.68
C PRO A 230 -9.28 29.89 19.60
N GLU A 231 -9.15 31.18 19.94
CA GLU A 231 -8.01 31.74 20.67
C GLU A 231 -7.73 31.08 22.03
N ASN A 232 -8.74 30.46 22.66
CA ASN A 232 -8.61 29.73 23.91
C ASN A 232 -8.09 28.28 23.76
N GLN A 233 -7.75 27.86 22.54
CA GLN A 233 -7.33 26.49 22.21
C GLN A 233 -5.93 26.41 21.54
N PRO A 234 -4.94 27.24 21.91
CA PRO A 234 -3.66 27.28 21.19
C PRO A 234 -2.82 26.01 21.37
N HIS A 235 -3.04 25.29 22.47
CA HIS A 235 -2.31 24.09 22.86
C HIS A 235 -2.74 22.82 22.09
N ARG A 236 -3.87 22.88 21.36
CA ARG A 236 -4.42 21.71 20.66
C ARG A 236 -4.36 21.87 19.13
N ALA A 237 -4.51 20.75 18.43
CA ALA A 237 -4.75 20.73 16.98
C ALA A 237 -5.73 19.61 16.64
N ASP A 238 -6.53 19.82 15.59
CA ASP A 238 -7.39 18.77 15.04
C ASP A 238 -6.65 18.00 13.95
N LEU A 239 -6.59 16.67 14.09
CA LEU A 239 -6.03 15.79 13.08
C LEU A 239 -7.11 15.43 12.07
N ALA A 240 -6.84 15.68 10.80
CA ALA A 240 -7.82 15.52 9.74
C ALA A 240 -7.21 14.87 8.49
N LYS A 241 -8.10 14.34 7.64
CA LYS A 241 -7.75 13.81 6.30
C LYS A 241 -6.55 12.86 6.35
N MET A 242 -6.58 11.94 7.32
CA MET A 242 -5.75 10.74 7.29
C MET A 242 -6.27 9.84 6.17
N LEU A 243 -5.63 9.94 5.01
CA LEU A 243 -6.06 9.28 3.77
C LEU A 243 -4.90 8.46 3.24
N VAL A 244 -5.20 7.26 2.77
CA VAL A 244 -4.22 6.40 2.10
C VAL A 244 -4.91 5.78 0.90
N ARG A 245 -4.29 5.92 -0.28
CA ARG A 245 -4.78 5.29 -1.52
C ARG A 245 -4.97 3.80 -1.31
N ARG A 246 -6.00 3.20 -1.90
CA ARG A 246 -6.32 1.77 -1.77
C ARG A 246 -5.10 0.88 -2.09
N ARG A 247 -4.30 1.24 -3.11
CA ARG A 247 -3.05 0.54 -3.47
C ARG A 247 -1.96 0.55 -2.37
N ALA A 248 -1.94 1.60 -1.55
CA ALA A 248 -0.95 1.83 -0.50
C ALA A 248 -1.43 1.38 0.91
N ARG A 249 -2.64 0.78 1.04
CA ARG A 249 -3.19 0.35 2.34
C ARG A 249 -2.60 -0.97 2.81
N ARG A 250 -2.68 -1.20 4.13
CA ARG A 250 -2.22 -2.42 4.84
C ARG A 250 -0.70 -2.66 4.79
N GLN A 251 0.07 -1.58 4.71
CA GLN A 251 1.55 -1.60 4.62
C GLN A 251 2.25 -0.82 5.74
N GLY A 252 1.50 -0.48 6.80
CA GLY A 252 1.97 0.38 7.88
C GLY A 252 1.96 1.88 7.56
N LEU A 253 1.53 2.30 6.37
CA LEU A 253 1.60 3.71 5.96
C LEU A 253 0.78 4.66 6.85
N GLY A 254 -0.43 4.25 7.23
CA GLY A 254 -1.26 5.03 8.15
C GLY A 254 -0.58 5.24 9.50
N GLU A 255 0.11 4.23 10.02
CA GLU A 255 0.88 4.36 11.26
C GLU A 255 2.06 5.31 11.12
N LEU A 256 2.82 5.21 10.03
CA LEU A 256 3.92 6.13 9.74
C LEU A 256 3.45 7.58 9.64
N LEU A 257 2.34 7.83 8.92
CA LEU A 257 1.74 9.16 8.80
C LEU A 257 1.31 9.70 10.17
N MET A 258 0.62 8.89 10.98
CA MET A 258 0.17 9.30 12.32
C MET A 258 1.35 9.64 13.25
N ARG A 259 2.40 8.83 13.28
CA ARG A 259 3.61 9.12 14.06
C ARG A 259 4.29 10.41 13.59
N THR A 260 4.33 10.63 12.27
CA THR A 260 4.86 11.87 11.68
C THR A 260 4.02 13.08 12.10
N ALA A 261 2.70 12.94 12.15
CA ALA A 261 1.81 13.99 12.64
C ALA A 261 2.05 14.31 14.12
N GLU A 262 2.24 13.30 14.98
CA GLU A 262 2.54 13.53 16.39
C GLU A 262 3.88 14.27 16.59
N VAL A 263 4.91 13.97 15.78
CA VAL A 263 6.17 14.73 15.79
C VAL A 263 5.93 16.18 15.35
N ALA A 264 5.26 16.39 14.22
CA ALA A 264 4.96 17.73 13.70
C ALA A 264 4.10 18.57 14.68
N ALA A 265 3.21 17.92 15.43
CA ALA A 265 2.42 18.55 16.48
C ALA A 265 3.31 19.10 17.61
N ARG A 266 4.25 18.28 18.13
CA ARG A 266 5.20 18.72 19.17
C ARG A 266 6.08 19.87 18.70
N GLU A 267 6.62 19.76 17.48
CA GLU A 267 7.42 20.82 16.86
C GLU A 267 6.63 22.13 16.67
N SER A 268 5.30 22.03 16.55
CA SER A 268 4.40 23.18 16.44
C SER A 268 3.82 23.62 17.80
N GLY A 269 4.41 23.17 18.91
CA GLY A 269 4.03 23.56 20.27
C GLY A 269 2.69 23.01 20.75
N LYS A 270 2.16 21.96 20.12
CA LYS A 270 0.89 21.33 20.50
C LYS A 270 1.13 20.23 21.52
N THR A 271 0.21 20.13 22.48
CA THR A 271 0.23 19.12 23.56
C THR A 271 -0.96 18.17 23.51
N LEU A 272 -1.97 18.50 22.69
CA LEU A 272 -3.19 17.72 22.54
C LEU A 272 -3.59 17.63 21.07
N LEU A 273 -3.84 16.42 20.60
CA LEU A 273 -4.47 16.17 19.31
C LEU A 273 -5.87 15.58 19.52
N VAL A 274 -6.80 16.00 18.67
CA VAL A 274 -8.18 15.49 18.64
C VAL A 274 -8.51 15.07 17.22
N LEU A 275 -9.27 13.99 17.07
CA LEU A 275 -9.83 13.58 15.79
C LEU A 275 -11.18 12.90 16.00
N ASP A 276 -11.93 12.77 14.92
CA ASP A 276 -13.05 11.86 14.81
C ASP A 276 -12.86 10.91 13.61
N CYS A 277 -13.49 9.75 13.66
CA CYS A 277 -13.53 8.82 12.52
C CYS A 277 -14.78 7.96 12.55
N VAL A 278 -15.16 7.40 11.39
CA VAL A 278 -16.25 6.43 11.28
C VAL A 278 -16.13 5.32 12.33
N THR A 279 -17.18 5.13 13.13
CA THR A 279 -17.27 4.07 14.14
C THR A 279 -17.23 2.69 13.47
N GLY A 280 -16.42 1.78 14.00
CA GLY A 280 -16.26 0.41 13.50
C GLY A 280 -15.41 0.27 12.24
N GLY A 281 -14.82 1.36 11.73
CA GLY A 281 -14.01 1.37 10.52
C GLY A 281 -12.54 0.92 10.72
N ASP A 282 -11.83 0.72 9.61
CA ASP A 282 -10.39 0.37 9.62
C ASP A 282 -9.52 1.39 10.38
N ALA A 283 -9.90 2.67 10.34
CA ALA A 283 -9.18 3.76 11.01
C ALA A 283 -9.23 3.65 12.55
N GLU A 284 -10.35 3.20 13.12
CA GLU A 284 -10.51 3.01 14.56
C GLU A 284 -9.46 2.02 15.12
N ARG A 285 -9.27 0.89 14.44
CA ARG A 285 -8.26 -0.11 14.83
C ARG A 285 -6.84 0.44 14.77
N LEU A 286 -6.56 1.35 13.84
CA LEU A 286 -5.28 2.03 13.76
C LEU A 286 -5.06 2.95 14.96
N TYR A 287 -6.02 3.83 15.27
CA TYR A 287 -5.87 4.82 16.34
C TYR A 287 -5.73 4.15 17.72
N GLN A 288 -6.54 3.13 18.00
CA GLN A 288 -6.46 2.37 19.25
C GLN A 288 -5.08 1.72 19.44
N ARG A 289 -4.53 1.13 18.38
CA ARG A 289 -3.20 0.50 18.41
C ARG A 289 -2.06 1.49 18.64
N LEU A 290 -2.25 2.74 18.22
CA LEU A 290 -1.31 3.85 18.43
C LEU A 290 -1.49 4.56 19.77
N GLY A 291 -2.39 4.08 20.63
CA GLY A 291 -2.58 4.65 21.98
C GLY A 291 -3.37 5.96 21.99
N TRP A 292 -4.22 6.19 20.98
CA TRP A 292 -5.25 7.22 21.03
C TRP A 292 -6.37 6.79 21.97
N VAL A 293 -6.81 7.71 22.81
CA VAL A 293 -7.85 7.45 23.81
C VAL A 293 -9.20 7.72 23.19
N ARG A 294 -10.07 6.70 23.17
CA ARG A 294 -11.46 6.84 22.73
C ARG A 294 -12.26 7.67 23.72
N VAL A 295 -13.04 8.62 23.22
CA VAL A 295 -13.95 9.47 24.01
C VAL A 295 -15.36 8.89 24.01
N GLY A 296 -15.91 8.65 22.82
CA GLY A 296 -17.29 8.17 22.66
C GLY A 296 -17.77 8.29 21.22
N ASP A 297 -18.97 7.76 20.98
CA ASP A 297 -19.59 7.72 19.66
C ASP A 297 -20.74 8.72 19.59
N ILE A 298 -20.93 9.29 18.41
CA ILE A 298 -22.10 10.08 18.06
C ILE A 298 -22.82 9.34 16.92
N PRO A 299 -24.05 8.83 17.14
CA PRO A 299 -24.81 8.18 16.09
C PRO A 299 -25.22 9.19 15.01
N ASP A 300 -25.37 8.70 13.78
CA ASP A 300 -25.93 9.47 12.66
C ASP A 300 -25.23 10.82 12.38
N PHE A 301 -23.94 10.90 12.72
CA PHE A 301 -23.14 12.12 12.66
C PHE A 301 -22.92 12.62 11.23
N ALA A 302 -22.74 11.70 10.27
CA ALA A 302 -22.45 12.01 8.88
C ALA A 302 -23.17 11.02 7.92
N LEU A 303 -22.97 11.21 6.63
CA LEU A 303 -23.38 10.27 5.59
C LEU A 303 -22.16 9.49 5.06
N PHE A 304 -22.36 8.24 4.67
CA PHE A 304 -21.43 7.55 3.77
C PHE A 304 -21.50 8.15 2.36
N PRO A 305 -20.44 8.04 1.53
CA PRO A 305 -20.42 8.66 0.22
C PRO A 305 -21.56 8.23 -0.71
N GLU A 306 -22.01 6.98 -0.60
CA GLU A 306 -23.12 6.40 -1.37
C GLU A 306 -24.51 6.69 -0.76
N GLY A 307 -24.55 7.38 0.39
CA GLY A 307 -25.74 7.60 1.21
C GLY A 307 -25.82 6.66 2.41
N GLY A 308 -26.81 6.90 3.28
CA GLY A 308 -26.95 6.20 4.55
C GLY A 308 -26.18 6.86 5.69
N LEU A 309 -26.73 6.75 6.91
CA LEU A 309 -26.19 7.40 8.11
C LEU A 309 -24.95 6.66 8.62
N CYS A 310 -24.00 7.45 9.12
CA CYS A 310 -22.69 7.02 9.57
C CYS A 310 -22.40 7.62 10.95
N SER A 311 -22.10 6.77 11.93
CA SER A 311 -21.67 7.20 13.26
C SER A 311 -20.20 7.61 13.25
N THR A 312 -19.82 8.57 14.08
CA THR A 312 -18.41 8.92 14.31
C THR A 312 -17.99 8.60 15.74
N THR A 313 -16.71 8.29 15.92
CA THR A 313 -16.06 8.10 17.21
C THR A 313 -15.00 9.17 17.41
N TYR A 314 -15.04 9.89 18.52
CA TYR A 314 -14.01 10.87 18.88
C TYR A 314 -12.85 10.21 19.63
N TYR A 315 -11.64 10.68 19.33
CA TYR A 315 -10.40 10.28 19.97
C TYR A 315 -9.56 11.50 20.34
N TYR A 316 -8.72 11.33 21.36
CA TYR A 316 -7.65 12.29 21.66
C TYR A 316 -6.31 11.60 21.93
N ARG A 317 -5.23 12.37 21.77
CA ARG A 317 -3.87 11.95 22.09
C ARG A 317 -3.11 13.12 22.70
N ARG A 318 -2.49 12.90 23.87
CA ARG A 318 -1.45 13.81 24.38
C ARG A 318 -0.14 13.48 23.70
N VAL A 319 0.52 14.50 23.15
CA VAL A 319 1.77 14.37 22.41
C VAL A 319 2.93 14.97 23.20
#